data_AF-W0GHW0-F1
#
_entry.id   AF-W0GHW0-F1
#
_cell.length_a   1.000
_cell.length_b   1.000
_cell.length_c   1.000
_cell.angle_alpha   90.00
_cell.angle_beta   90.00
_cell.angle_gamma   90.00
#
_symmetry.space_group_name_H-M   'P 1'
#
loop_
_entity.id
_entity.type
_entity.pdbx_description
1 polymer ?
#
loop_
_entity_poly.entity_id
_entity_poly.type
_entity_poly.pdbx_seq_one_letter_code
_entity_poly.pdbx_strand_id
1 'polypeptide(L)'
;VPKDGLKSQAVFDELRMSYIKELGKAIVKREENSSQNWQRFYQLTKLLDSMHEMAGGLLSFCFYTFVNKSLSVEFPEMLAEIISNQLPKFKAGSVKPLLFHQR
;
A
#
# COMPACT_ATOMS: atom_id res chain seq x y z
N VAL A 1 4.67 -4.98 2.63
CA VAL A 1 4.87 -6.39 3.05
C VAL A 1 5.99 -6.46 4.08
N PRO A 2 6.09 -7.50 4.91
CA PRO A 2 7.26 -7.70 5.77
C PRO A 2 8.54 -7.77 4.91
N LYS A 3 9.66 -7.23 5.42
CA LYS A 3 10.95 -7.28 4.73
C LYS A 3 11.44 -8.72 4.49
N ASP A 4 11.16 -9.60 5.44
CA ASP A 4 11.56 -11.02 5.39
C ASP A 4 10.60 -11.88 4.53
N GLY A 5 9.57 -11.26 3.94
CA GLY A 5 8.57 -11.94 3.12
C GLY A 5 7.37 -12.45 3.89
N LEU A 6 6.38 -12.95 3.15
CA LEU A 6 5.19 -13.59 3.70
C LEU A 6 5.39 -15.11 3.81
N LYS A 7 4.68 -15.75 4.74
CA LYS A 7 4.71 -17.22 4.93
C LYS A 7 4.43 -17.99 3.63
N SER A 8 3.50 -17.49 2.82
CA SER A 8 3.14 -18.04 1.51
C SER A 8 3.44 -17.03 0.40
N GLN A 9 4.72 -16.64 0.25
CA GLN A 9 5.15 -15.60 -0.69
C GLN A 9 4.73 -15.90 -2.14
N ALA A 10 4.88 -17.15 -2.61
CA ALA A 10 4.50 -17.54 -3.96
C ALA A 10 3.01 -17.30 -4.26
N VAL A 11 2.12 -17.63 -3.30
CA VAL A 11 0.68 -17.41 -3.43
C VAL A 11 0.36 -15.91 -3.46
N PHE A 12 1.05 -15.12 -2.64
CA PHE A 12 0.91 -13.67 -2.66
C PHE A 12 1.33 -13.07 -4.02
N ASP A 13 2.45 -13.52 -4.57
CA ASP A 13 2.96 -13.03 -5.85
C ASP A 13 2.04 -13.41 -7.01
N GLU A 14 1.51 -14.63 -7.02
CA GLU A 14 0.51 -15.08 -7.99
C GLU A 14 -0.77 -14.24 -7.92
N LEU A 15 -1.31 -14.04 -6.71
CA LEU A 15 -2.51 -13.24 -6.50
C LEU A 15 -2.30 -11.79 -6.95
N ARG A 16 -1.19 -11.16 -6.54
CA ARG A 16 -0.82 -9.80 -6.95
C ARG A 16 -0.73 -9.70 -8.47
N MET A 17 -0.07 -10.66 -9.12
CA MET A 17 0.08 -10.69 -10.58
C MET A 17 -1.28 -10.83 -11.28
N SER A 18 -2.19 -11.64 -10.74
CA SER A 18 -3.55 -11.79 -11.25
C SER A 18 -4.30 -10.46 -11.26
N TYR A 19 -4.30 -9.72 -10.14
CA TYR A 19 -4.96 -8.42 -10.07
C TYR A 19 -4.31 -7.35 -10.96
N ILE A 20 -2.99 -7.38 -11.15
CA ILE A 20 -2.31 -6.49 -12.11
C ILE A 20 -2.75 -6.79 -13.54
N LYS A 21 -2.92 -8.07 -13.91
CA LYS A 21 -3.46 -8.47 -15.22
C LYS A 21 -4.90 -8.00 -15.39
N GLU A 22 -5.73 -8.11 -14.37
CA GLU A 22 -7.11 -7.61 -14.40
C GLU A 22 -7.18 -6.08 -14.58
N LEU A 23 -6.26 -5.32 -13.97
CA LEU A 23 -6.14 -3.88 -14.24
C LEU A 23 -5.86 -3.61 -15.73
N GLY A 24 -4.93 -4.36 -16.33
CA GLY A 24 -4.65 -4.27 -17.77
C GLY A 24 -5.87 -4.57 -18.63
N LYS A 25 -6.60 -5.66 -18.33
CA LYS A 25 -7.85 -6.02 -19.04
C LYS A 25 -8.92 -4.95 -18.91
N ALA A 26 -9.08 -4.34 -17.73
CA ALA A 26 -10.06 -3.29 -17.50
C ALA A 26 -9.77 -2.03 -18.33
N ILE A 27 -8.48 -1.69 -18.51
CA ILE A 27 -8.05 -0.56 -19.34
C ILE A 27 -8.33 -0.85 -20.82
N VAL A 28 -7.94 -2.03 -21.32
CA VAL A 28 -8.18 -2.44 -22.71
C VAL A 28 -9.68 -2.48 -23.05
N LYS A 29 -10.54 -2.87 -22.11
CA LYS A 29 -12.00 -2.84 -22.31
C LYS A 29 -12.56 -1.42 -22.45
N ARG A 30 -11.84 -0.40 -21.98
CA ARG A 30 -12.28 1.00 -22.00
C ARG A 30 -11.71 1.79 -23.17
N GLU A 31 -10.47 1.53 -23.57
CA GLU A 31 -9.80 2.25 -24.66
C GLU A 31 -9.45 1.30 -25.81
N GLU A 32 -9.88 1.64 -27.04
CA GLU A 32 -9.64 0.81 -28.23
C GLU A 32 -8.18 0.89 -28.74
N ASN A 33 -7.42 1.90 -28.31
CA ASN A 33 -6.06 2.17 -28.79
C ASN A 33 -4.98 1.63 -27.83
N SER A 34 -4.09 0.79 -28.36
CA SER A 34 -2.99 0.15 -27.60
C SER A 34 -1.98 1.13 -27.00
N SER A 35 -1.68 2.25 -27.66
CA SER A 35 -0.73 3.24 -27.11
C SER A 35 -1.33 4.00 -25.92
N GLN A 36 -2.62 4.34 -26.00
CA GLN A 36 -3.37 4.97 -24.90
C GLN A 36 -3.54 4.01 -23.72
N ASN A 37 -3.74 2.71 -23.98
CA ASN A 37 -3.80 1.67 -22.97
C ASN A 37 -2.52 1.62 -22.11
N TRP A 38 -1.35 1.63 -22.75
CA TRP A 38 -0.07 1.62 -22.03
C TRP A 38 0.16 2.89 -21.22
N GLN A 39 -0.12 4.06 -21.80
CA GLN A 39 -0.01 5.33 -21.09
C GLN A 39 -0.94 5.38 -19.86
N ARG A 40 -2.17 4.90 -20.01
CA ARG A 40 -3.14 4.84 -18.91
C ARG A 40 -2.69 3.89 -17.81
N PHE A 41 -2.18 2.71 -18.17
CA PHE A 41 -1.64 1.74 -17.21
C PHE A 41 -0.46 2.34 -16.42
N TYR A 42 0.46 3.02 -17.10
CA TYR A 42 1.58 3.72 -16.46
C TYR A 42 1.10 4.81 -15.49
N GLN A 43 0.15 5.66 -15.89
CA GLN A 43 -0.40 6.69 -15.02
C GLN A 43 -1.05 6.12 -13.76
N LEU A 44 -1.83 5.04 -13.89
CA LEU A 44 -2.50 4.39 -12.76
C LEU A 44 -1.49 3.72 -11.82
N THR A 45 -0.47 3.06 -12.35
CA THR A 45 0.57 2.44 -11.52
C THR A 45 1.49 3.47 -10.86
N LYS A 46 1.72 4.63 -11.49
CA LYS A 46 2.37 5.78 -10.84
C LYS A 46 1.53 6.36 -9.70
N LEU A 47 0.20 6.46 -9.89
CA LEU A 47 -0.70 6.86 -8.81
C LEU A 47 -0.61 5.88 -7.63
N LEU A 48 -0.64 4.57 -7.88
CA LEU A 48 -0.47 3.56 -6.84
C LEU A 48 0.86 3.70 -6.08
N ASP A 49 1.95 4.03 -6.77
CA ASP A 49 3.24 4.27 -6.12
C ASP A 49 3.20 5.51 -5.21
N SER A 50 2.57 6.60 -5.64
CA SER A 50 2.44 7.83 -4.83
C SER A 50 1.63 7.64 -3.55
N MET A 51 0.73 6.65 -3.51
CA MET A 51 -0.06 6.35 -2.31
C MET A 51 0.82 5.92 -1.12
N HIS A 52 2.00 5.35 -1.35
CA HIS A 52 2.91 4.97 -0.26
C HIS A 52 3.42 6.17 0.52
N GLU A 53 3.73 7.27 -0.17
CA GLU A 53 4.20 8.50 0.47
C GLU A 53 3.08 9.16 1.27
N MET A 54 1.90 9.32 0.65
CA MET A 54 0.72 9.87 1.31
C MET A 54 0.31 9.04 2.54
N ALA A 55 0.20 7.71 2.38
CA ALA A 55 -0.15 6.82 3.48
C ALA A 55 0.92 6.81 4.58
N GLY A 56 2.20 6.94 4.22
CA GLY A 56 3.29 7.08 5.19
C GLY A 56 3.13 8.33 6.07
N GLY A 57 2.76 9.47 5.47
CA GLY A 57 2.44 10.70 6.21
C GLY A 57 1.24 10.53 7.13
N LEU A 58 0.15 9.96 6.63
CA LEU A 58 -1.07 9.69 7.41
C LEU A 58 -0.80 8.76 8.60
N LEU A 59 -0.07 7.66 8.38
CA LEU A 59 0.32 6.73 9.44
C LEU A 59 1.23 7.38 10.47
N SER A 60 2.17 8.22 10.06
CA SER A 60 3.05 8.94 10.98
C SER A 60 2.25 9.83 11.93
N PHE A 61 1.28 10.57 11.40
CA PHE A 61 0.38 11.39 12.22
C PHE A 61 -0.54 10.54 13.12
N CYS A 62 -1.11 9.46 12.58
CA CYS A 62 -1.95 8.53 13.33
C CYS A 62 -1.20 7.89 14.51
N PHE A 63 0.05 7.48 14.30
CA PHE A 63 0.91 6.93 15.34
C PHE A 63 1.30 7.97 16.39
N TYR A 64 1.57 9.20 15.96
CA TYR A 64 1.83 10.31 16.89
C TYR A 64 0.64 10.54 17.83
N THR A 65 -0.57 10.66 17.28
CA THR A 65 -1.78 10.88 18.10
C THR A 65 -2.14 9.67 18.95
N PHE A 66 -1.87 8.45 18.49
CA PHE A 66 -2.09 7.24 19.27
C PHE A 66 -1.21 7.14 20.51
N VAL A 67 0.06 7.53 20.39
CA VAL A 67 1.04 7.48 21.49
C VAL A 67 0.90 8.69 22.42
N ASN A 68 0.58 9.86 21.89
CA ASN A 68 0.48 11.07 22.67
C ASN A 68 -0.89 11.21 23.36
N LYS A 69 -0.99 10.69 24.60
CA LYS A 69 -2.22 10.74 25.41
C LYS A 69 -2.64 12.14 25.85
N SER A 70 -1.77 13.16 25.75
CA SER A 70 -2.14 14.53 26.11
C SER A 70 -3.10 15.19 25.11
N LEU A 71 -3.27 14.60 23.92
CA LEU A 71 -4.12 15.14 22.86
C LEU A 71 -5.60 14.76 23.03
N SER A 72 -5.93 13.92 24.03
CA SER A 72 -7.30 13.44 24.29
C SER A 72 -7.98 12.84 23.06
N VAL A 73 -7.20 12.17 22.20
CA VAL A 73 -7.72 11.47 21.01
C VAL A 73 -8.08 10.04 21.41
N GLU A 74 -9.34 9.69 21.20
CA GLU A 74 -9.85 8.34 21.45
C GLU A 74 -9.72 7.45 20.21
N PHE A 75 -9.41 6.17 20.45
CA PHE A 75 -9.31 5.15 19.41
C PHE A 75 -10.22 3.99 19.77
N PRO A 76 -11.13 3.59 18.86
CA PRO A 76 -11.88 2.34 19.00
C PRO A 76 -10.97 1.13 19.15
N GLU A 77 -11.45 0.10 19.85
CA GLU A 77 -10.69 -1.13 20.17
C GLU A 77 -9.99 -1.73 18.95
N MET A 78 -10.73 -1.91 17.85
CA MET A 78 -10.19 -2.47 16.60
C MET A 78 -9.00 -1.66 16.06
N LEU A 79 -9.08 -0.32 16.08
CA LEU A 79 -7.99 0.52 15.62
C LEU A 79 -6.81 0.47 16.58
N ALA A 80 -7.07 0.44 17.88
CA ALA A 80 -6.02 0.32 18.89
C ALA A 80 -5.24 -0.99 18.74
N GLU A 81 -5.92 -2.12 18.47
CA GLU A 81 -5.30 -3.42 18.21
C GLU A 81 -4.40 -3.36 16.95
N ILE A 82 -4.95 -2.87 15.83
CA ILE A 82 -4.21 -2.76 14.56
C ILE A 82 -2.97 -1.88 14.75
N ILE A 83 -3.13 -0.68 15.33
CA ILE A 83 -2.02 0.26 15.53
C ILE A 83 -0.97 -0.32 16.46
N SER A 84 -1.37 -0.97 17.55
CA SER A 84 -0.45 -1.63 18.49
C SER A 84 0.39 -2.72 17.82
N ASN A 85 -0.17 -3.44 16.85
CA ASN A 85 0.54 -4.45 16.09
C ASN A 85 1.47 -3.86 14.99
N GLN A 86 1.05 -2.76 14.36
CA GLN A 86 1.77 -2.16 13.22
C GLN A 86 2.87 -1.18 13.64
N LEU A 87 2.65 -0.42 14.71
CA LEU A 87 3.57 0.64 15.16
C LEU A 87 5.01 0.13 15.40
N PRO A 88 5.25 -1.00 16.11
CA PRO A 88 6.61 -1.51 16.30
C PRO A 88 7.27 -1.92 14.98
N LYS A 89 6.49 -2.53 14.08
CA LYS A 89 6.97 -2.98 12.76
C LYS A 89 7.42 -1.80 11.91
N PHE A 90 6.67 -0.71 11.94
CA PHE A 90 6.99 0.51 11.21
C PHE A 90 8.23 1.20 11.79
N LYS A 91 8.32 1.36 13.12
CA LYS A 91 9.50 1.92 13.81
C LYS A 91 10.78 1.11 13.57
N ALA A 92 10.67 -0.22 13.53
CA ALA A 92 11.79 -1.10 13.21
C ALA A 92 12.17 -1.08 11.71
N GLY A 93 11.41 -0.37 10.87
CA GLY A 93 11.59 -0.38 9.43
C GLY A 93 11.41 -1.78 8.82
N SER A 94 10.65 -2.68 9.46
CA SER A 94 10.45 -4.07 9.01
C SER A 94 9.44 -4.21 7.87
N VAL A 95 8.89 -3.08 7.40
CA VAL A 95 7.91 -3.02 6.31
C VAL A 95 8.60 -2.55 5.03
N LYS A 96 8.35 -3.27 3.94
CA LYS A 96 8.81 -2.98 2.58
C LYS A 96 7.62 -2.51 1.71
N PRO A 97 7.65 -1.30 1.14
CA PRO A 97 6.68 -0.90 0.12
C PRO A 97 6.96 -1.66 -1.18
N LEU A 98 5.90 -1.98 -1.91
CA LEU A 98 6.01 -2.65 -3.21
C LEU A 98 5.62 -1.66 -4.29
N LEU A 99 6.65 -1.14 -4.97
CA LEU A 99 6.52 -0.14 -6.02
C LEU A 99 6.45 -0.82 -7.40
N PHE A 100 5.70 -0.22 -8.32
CA PHE A 100 5.73 -0.58 -9.74
C PHE A 100 6.95 0.01 -10.43
N HIS A 101 7.32 1.24 -10.06
CA HIS A 101 8.45 1.96 -10.63
C HIS A 101 9.50 2.16 -9.56
N GLN A 102 10.70 1.62 -9.81
CA GLN A 102 11.86 2.00 -9.01
C GLN A 102 12.16 3.48 -9.25
N ARG A 103 12.68 4.15 -8.21
CA ARG A 103 13.21 5.51 -8.34
C ARG A 103 14.49 5.49 -9.18
#